data_AF-A0A2N2BQJ0-F1
#
_entry.id   AF-A0A2N2BQJ0-F1
#
_cell.length_a   1.000
_cell.length_b   1.000
_cell.length_c   1.000
_cell.angle_alpha   90.00
_cell.angle_beta   90.00
_cell.angle_gamma   90.00
#
_symmetry.space_group_name_H-M   'P 1'
#
loop_
_entity.id
_entity.type
_entity.pdbx_description
1 polymer ?
#
loop_
_entity_poly.entity_id
_entity_poly.type
_entity_poly.pdbx_seq_one_letter_code
_entity_poly.pdbx_strand_id
1 'polypeptide(L)'
;MNNKKGFTLTEIIVVLVILAVLAAFTIPTMLGFVSHSQESLCDTQRKDIVRLFETQSRITQGLNINPFTEDNYGDKAHLCPGGGVCYGYSYYESQNQAVGVMYCSEHTTVADGRLYIDTLVLLDKIKDMTDDNDIQKYLGIDNNNLSNDKYRAKILAENGGEWELMPQSILGATMYQKNSSDLRIQPYFFGTTLHKPTESIIYANIAKDTTGNNLWETNLVFNHENGKWYEYIVKHSDPHNDSRVSFSMTDLNESSWTDFKEELKDTSKWQVVE
;
A
#
# COMPACT_ATOMS: atom_id res chain seq x y z
N MET A 1 50.57 -35.28 -43.00
CA MET A 1 50.61 -34.81 -41.60
C MET A 1 49.81 -33.52 -41.54
N ASN A 2 48.67 -33.52 -40.84
CA ASN A 2 47.78 -32.36 -40.77
C ASN A 2 48.34 -31.32 -39.79
N ASN A 3 48.80 -30.17 -40.30
CA ASN A 3 49.13 -29.00 -39.50
C ASN A 3 47.86 -28.42 -38.88
N LYS A 4 47.50 -28.87 -37.67
CA LYS A 4 46.51 -28.18 -36.84
C LYS A 4 47.17 -26.92 -36.28
N LYS A 5 46.99 -25.77 -36.93
CA LYS A 5 47.33 -24.47 -36.34
C LYS A 5 46.45 -24.26 -35.10
N GLY A 6 47.06 -24.32 -33.92
CA GLY A 6 46.38 -23.95 -32.67
C GLY A 6 46.25 -22.44 -32.54
N PHE A 7 45.28 -21.98 -31.76
CA PHE A 7 45.18 -20.58 -31.37
C PHE A 7 46.37 -20.18 -30.49
N THR A 8 46.91 -19.00 -30.71
CA THR A 8 47.95 -18.44 -29.84
C THR A 8 47.34 -17.89 -28.56
N LEU A 9 48.11 -17.87 -27.48
CA LEU A 9 47.67 -17.33 -26.19
C LEU A 9 47.20 -15.87 -26.32
N THR A 10 47.91 -15.08 -27.11
CA THR A 10 47.60 -13.66 -27.33
C THR A 10 46.25 -13.48 -28.05
N GLU A 11 45.94 -14.29 -29.05
CA GLU A 11 44.65 -14.23 -29.75
C GLU A 11 43.49 -14.52 -28.80
N ILE A 12 43.65 -15.49 -27.88
CA ILE A 12 42.62 -15.80 -26.89
C ILE A 12 42.43 -14.64 -25.90
N ILE A 13 43.52 -14.04 -25.40
CA ILE A 13 43.42 -12.92 -24.44
C ILE A 13 42.72 -11.72 -25.07
N VAL A 14 43.03 -11.37 -26.32
CA VAL A 14 42.38 -10.23 -27.01
C VAL A 14 40.88 -10.46 -27.13
N VAL A 15 40.45 -11.68 -27.50
CA VAL A 15 39.01 -12.02 -27.58
C VAL A 15 38.34 -11.93 -26.21
N LEU A 16 38.97 -12.45 -25.16
CA LEU A 16 38.42 -12.38 -23.80
C LEU A 16 38.28 -10.94 -23.31
N VAL A 17 39.24 -10.06 -23.61
CA VAL A 17 39.16 -8.64 -23.26
C VAL A 17 38.00 -7.97 -24.00
N ILE A 18 37.83 -8.22 -25.30
CA ILE A 18 36.70 -7.66 -26.06
C ILE A 18 35.37 -8.17 -25.49
N LEU A 19 35.24 -9.46 -25.20
CA LEU A 19 34.03 -10.03 -24.59
C LEU A 19 33.75 -9.42 -23.21
N ALA A 20 34.78 -9.21 -22.38
CA ALA A 20 34.62 -8.59 -21.07
C ALA A 20 34.11 -7.15 -21.17
N VAL A 21 34.64 -6.36 -22.11
CA VAL A 21 34.17 -4.99 -22.35
C VAL A 21 32.72 -4.97 -22.85
N LEU A 22 32.36 -5.85 -23.79
CA LEU A 22 30.98 -5.95 -24.28
C LEU A 22 30.00 -6.40 -23.19
N ALA A 23 30.37 -7.38 -22.37
CA ALA A 23 29.56 -7.86 -21.27
C ALA A 23 29.33 -6.76 -20.21
N ALA A 24 30.35 -5.95 -19.92
CA ALA A 24 30.26 -4.86 -18.95
C ALA A 24 29.19 -3.81 -19.30
N PHE A 25 28.98 -3.53 -20.59
CA PHE A 25 27.91 -2.63 -21.03
C PHE A 25 26.57 -3.34 -21.23
N THR A 26 26.59 -4.59 -21.70
CA THR A 26 25.36 -5.31 -22.08
C THR A 26 24.58 -5.82 -20.88
N ILE A 27 25.26 -6.29 -19.82
CA ILE A 27 24.61 -6.89 -18.65
C ILE A 27 23.71 -5.88 -17.92
N PRO A 28 24.15 -4.65 -17.58
CA PRO A 28 23.29 -3.67 -16.92
C PRO A 28 22.05 -3.31 -17.74
N THR A 29 22.20 -3.14 -19.06
CA THR A 29 21.08 -2.84 -19.96
C THR A 29 20.07 -3.99 -20.01
N MET A 30 20.53 -5.24 -20.09
CA MET A 30 19.64 -6.41 -20.04
C MET A 30 18.91 -6.51 -18.70
N LEU A 31 19.58 -6.25 -17.58
CA LEU A 31 18.94 -6.24 -16.26
C LEU A 31 17.83 -5.17 -16.17
N GLY A 32 18.06 -3.98 -16.72
CA GLY A 32 17.03 -2.94 -16.81
C GLY A 32 15.80 -3.38 -17.63
N PHE A 33 16.02 -4.00 -18.78
CA PHE A 33 14.91 -4.54 -19.59
C PHE A 33 14.13 -5.65 -18.88
N VAL A 34 14.82 -6.54 -18.16
CA VAL A 34 14.17 -7.59 -17.36
C VAL A 34 13.31 -6.97 -16.27
N SER A 35 13.85 -6.00 -15.52
CA SER A 35 13.13 -5.29 -14.46
C SER A 35 11.86 -4.60 -14.99
N HIS A 36 11.94 -3.84 -16.07
CA HIS A 36 10.75 -3.22 -16.69
C HIS A 36 9.74 -4.24 -17.23
N SER A 37 10.23 -5.37 -17.76
CA SER A 37 9.34 -6.45 -18.21
C SER A 37 8.61 -7.09 -17.04
N GLN A 38 9.29 -7.31 -15.91
CA GLN A 38 8.69 -7.85 -14.69
C GLN A 38 7.62 -6.90 -14.13
N GLU A 39 7.88 -5.59 -14.12
CA GLU A 39 6.91 -4.57 -13.71
C GLU A 39 5.67 -4.58 -14.60
N SER A 40 5.87 -4.55 -15.94
CA SER A 40 4.77 -4.55 -16.90
C SER A 40 3.93 -5.83 -16.85
N LEU A 41 4.57 -6.99 -16.67
CA LEU A 41 3.88 -8.27 -16.48
C LEU A 41 3.10 -8.29 -15.17
N CYS A 42 3.69 -7.79 -14.07
CA CYS A 42 3.02 -7.68 -12.78
C CYS A 42 1.78 -6.79 -12.86
N ASP A 43 1.87 -5.65 -13.54
CA ASP A 43 0.73 -4.74 -13.75
C ASP A 43 -0.38 -5.40 -14.58
N THR A 44 -0.01 -6.06 -15.68
CA THR A 44 -0.96 -6.80 -16.52
C THR A 44 -1.66 -7.90 -15.73
N GLN A 45 -0.89 -8.72 -15.00
CA GLN A 45 -1.43 -9.82 -14.21
C GLN A 45 -2.38 -9.33 -13.11
N ARG A 46 -2.05 -8.24 -12.40
CA ARG A 46 -2.95 -7.64 -11.40
C ARG A 46 -4.26 -7.15 -12.04
N LYS A 47 -4.20 -6.47 -13.18
CA LYS A 47 -5.38 -6.01 -13.92
C LYS A 47 -6.24 -7.18 -14.41
N ASP A 48 -5.62 -8.25 -14.89
CA ASP A 48 -6.32 -9.45 -15.34
C ASP A 48 -7.03 -10.17 -14.18
N ILE A 49 -6.38 -10.28 -13.01
CA ILE A 49 -7.00 -10.84 -11.80
C ILE A 49 -8.22 -10.01 -11.39
N VAL A 50 -8.09 -8.69 -11.29
CA VAL A 50 -9.20 -7.78 -10.96
C VAL A 50 -10.34 -7.96 -11.96
N ARG A 51 -10.05 -7.92 -13.25
CA ARG A 51 -11.07 -8.04 -14.30
C ARG A 51 -11.82 -9.37 -14.22
N LEU A 52 -11.10 -10.47 -14.02
CA LEU A 52 -11.73 -11.79 -13.91
C LEU A 52 -12.56 -11.89 -12.63
N PHE A 53 -12.05 -11.38 -11.51
CA PHE A 53 -12.78 -11.28 -10.25
C PHE A 53 -14.10 -10.52 -10.40
N GLU A 54 -14.06 -9.32 -10.98
CA GLU A 54 -15.25 -8.48 -11.18
C GLU A 54 -16.26 -9.14 -12.12
N THR A 55 -15.78 -9.86 -13.13
CA THR A 55 -16.63 -10.61 -14.05
C THR A 55 -17.32 -11.77 -13.33
N GLN A 56 -16.58 -12.55 -12.55
CA GLN A 56 -17.11 -13.71 -11.82
C GLN A 56 -18.08 -13.29 -10.71
N SER A 57 -17.81 -12.16 -10.05
CA SER A 57 -18.64 -11.62 -8.96
C SER A 57 -20.04 -11.19 -9.42
N ARG A 58 -20.26 -11.00 -10.73
CA ARG A 58 -21.60 -10.78 -11.31
C ARG A 58 -22.48 -12.03 -11.25
N ILE A 59 -21.86 -13.21 -11.19
CA ILE A 59 -22.54 -14.52 -11.21
C ILE A 59 -22.52 -15.15 -9.81
N THR A 60 -21.43 -14.96 -9.07
CA THR A 60 -21.24 -15.51 -7.72
C THR A 60 -21.13 -14.36 -6.71
N GLN A 61 -22.24 -14.07 -6.03
CA GLN A 61 -22.30 -13.03 -5.02
C GLN A 61 -21.45 -13.41 -3.79
N GLY A 62 -20.82 -12.43 -3.16
CA GLY A 62 -20.03 -12.62 -1.94
C GLY A 62 -18.61 -13.16 -2.16
N LEU A 63 -18.15 -13.26 -3.42
CA LEU A 63 -16.73 -13.52 -3.70
C LEU A 63 -15.84 -12.43 -3.09
N ASN A 64 -14.73 -12.88 -2.51
CA ASN A 64 -13.63 -12.03 -2.07
C ASN A 64 -12.43 -12.26 -2.99
N ILE A 65 -11.76 -11.18 -3.41
CA ILE A 65 -10.68 -11.26 -4.39
C ILE A 65 -9.47 -12.04 -3.89
N ASN A 66 -9.19 -12.08 -2.58
CA ASN A 66 -8.02 -12.79 -2.05
C ASN A 66 -8.16 -14.31 -2.18
N PRO A 67 -9.22 -14.96 -1.64
CA PRO A 67 -9.50 -16.37 -1.91
C PRO A 67 -9.68 -16.66 -3.39
N PHE A 68 -10.39 -15.78 -4.13
CA PHE A 68 -10.56 -15.94 -5.57
C PHE A 68 -9.22 -16.00 -6.31
N THR A 69 -8.27 -15.14 -5.94
CA THR A 69 -6.95 -15.10 -6.55
C THR A 69 -6.17 -16.38 -6.25
N GLU A 70 -6.19 -16.83 -5.00
CA GLU A 70 -5.52 -18.08 -4.60
C GLU A 70 -6.10 -19.30 -5.34
N ASP A 71 -7.42 -19.37 -5.48
CA ASP A 71 -8.10 -20.48 -6.16
C ASP A 71 -7.82 -20.53 -7.67
N ASN A 72 -7.63 -19.37 -8.32
CA ASN A 72 -7.50 -19.29 -9.78
C ASN A 72 -6.06 -19.15 -10.27
N TYR A 73 -5.18 -18.58 -9.45
CA TYR A 73 -3.81 -18.23 -9.83
C TYR A 73 -2.74 -18.81 -8.90
N GLY A 74 -3.15 -19.43 -7.78
CA GLY A 74 -2.24 -20.02 -6.80
C GLY A 74 -1.68 -19.00 -5.81
N ASP A 75 -0.57 -19.37 -5.17
CA ASP A 75 0.04 -18.56 -4.10
C ASP A 75 0.35 -17.12 -4.57
N LYS A 76 -0.09 -16.14 -3.77
CA LYS A 76 0.11 -14.70 -3.99
C LYS A 76 1.57 -14.31 -4.17
N ALA A 77 2.50 -15.08 -3.61
CA ALA A 77 3.95 -14.87 -3.75
C ALA A 77 4.47 -15.17 -5.16
N HIS A 78 3.75 -15.95 -5.97
CA HIS A 78 4.16 -16.30 -7.34
C HIS A 78 3.53 -15.41 -8.42
N LEU A 79 2.67 -14.47 -8.01
CA LEU A 79 1.94 -13.62 -8.97
C LEU A 79 2.81 -12.49 -9.55
N CYS A 80 3.89 -12.13 -8.88
CA CYS A 80 4.81 -11.11 -9.35
C CYS A 80 6.08 -11.77 -9.92
N PRO A 81 6.41 -11.55 -11.22
CA PRO A 81 7.67 -12.03 -11.79
C PRO A 81 8.93 -11.42 -11.15
N GLY A 82 8.78 -10.30 -10.44
CA GLY A 82 9.85 -9.67 -9.64
C GLY A 82 10.00 -10.24 -8.22
N GLY A 83 9.17 -11.22 -7.82
CA GLY A 83 9.21 -11.85 -6.49
C GLY A 83 8.37 -11.15 -5.42
N GLY A 84 7.59 -10.13 -5.79
CA GLY A 84 6.68 -9.44 -4.88
C GLY A 84 5.43 -10.25 -4.52
N VAL A 85 4.84 -9.95 -3.38
CA VAL A 85 3.55 -10.53 -2.97
C VAL A 85 2.43 -9.60 -3.41
N CYS A 86 1.39 -10.19 -4.01
CA CYS A 86 0.21 -9.45 -4.45
C CYS A 86 -0.94 -9.54 -3.43
N TYR A 87 -1.52 -8.40 -3.09
CA TYR A 87 -2.62 -8.29 -2.14
C TYR A 87 -3.84 -7.68 -2.82
N GLY A 88 -4.97 -8.38 -2.70
CA GLY A 88 -6.23 -7.95 -3.27
C GLY A 88 -7.16 -7.33 -2.24
N TYR A 89 -7.92 -6.33 -2.68
CA TYR A 89 -9.09 -5.81 -2.00
C TYR A 89 -10.31 -5.90 -2.90
N SER A 90 -11.46 -6.25 -2.33
CA SER A 90 -12.71 -6.24 -3.08
C SER A 90 -13.91 -5.94 -2.23
N TYR A 91 -14.87 -5.26 -2.85
CA TYR A 91 -16.14 -4.89 -2.24
C TYR A 91 -17.25 -4.89 -3.31
N TYR A 92 -18.49 -4.69 -2.87
CA TYR A 92 -19.67 -4.62 -3.74
C TYR A 92 -20.28 -3.22 -3.67
N GLU A 93 -20.35 -2.51 -4.79
CA GLU A 93 -21.10 -1.25 -4.93
C GLU A 93 -22.61 -1.49 -5.04
N SER A 94 -22.99 -2.65 -5.56
CA SER A 94 -24.36 -3.18 -5.57
C SER A 94 -24.32 -4.70 -5.60
N GLN A 95 -25.48 -5.37 -5.46
CA GLN A 95 -25.56 -6.83 -5.40
C GLN A 95 -24.81 -7.56 -6.54
N ASN A 96 -24.67 -6.94 -7.71
CA ASN A 96 -24.02 -7.53 -8.89
C ASN A 96 -22.85 -6.68 -9.44
N GLN A 97 -22.34 -5.74 -8.67
CA GLN A 97 -21.22 -4.88 -9.07
C GLN A 97 -20.14 -4.94 -8.00
N ALA A 98 -19.26 -5.94 -8.13
CA ALA A 98 -18.04 -5.97 -7.35
C ALA A 98 -16.99 -5.07 -7.99
N VAL A 99 -16.16 -4.48 -7.15
CA VAL A 99 -14.97 -3.73 -7.53
C VAL A 99 -13.78 -4.42 -6.88
N GLY A 100 -12.74 -4.67 -7.67
CA GLY A 100 -11.50 -5.28 -7.21
C GLY A 100 -10.32 -4.33 -7.39
N VAL A 101 -9.38 -4.36 -6.45
CA VAL A 101 -8.09 -3.70 -6.59
C VAL A 101 -6.99 -4.68 -6.19
N MET A 102 -5.94 -4.77 -6.99
CA MET A 102 -4.77 -5.61 -6.70
C MET A 102 -3.52 -4.74 -6.62
N TYR A 103 -2.80 -4.88 -5.52
CA TYR A 103 -1.53 -4.21 -5.26
C TYR A 103 -0.39 -5.25 -5.25
N CYS A 104 0.84 -4.81 -5.55
CA CYS A 104 2.06 -5.61 -5.44
C CYS A 104 3.07 -4.95 -4.50
N SER A 105 3.72 -5.72 -3.63
CA SER A 105 4.75 -5.20 -2.72
C SER A 105 5.99 -4.65 -3.43
N GLU A 106 6.27 -5.04 -4.68
CA GLU A 106 7.44 -4.57 -5.44
C GLU A 106 7.09 -3.48 -6.47
N HIS A 107 5.91 -3.58 -7.09
CA HIS A 107 5.57 -2.77 -8.28
C HIS A 107 4.35 -1.84 -8.08
N THR A 108 3.90 -1.61 -6.85
CA THR A 108 2.91 -0.56 -6.58
C THR A 108 3.63 0.78 -6.48
N THR A 109 3.34 1.68 -7.43
CA THR A 109 4.04 2.96 -7.60
C THR A 109 3.36 4.15 -6.90
N VAL A 110 2.18 3.96 -6.32
CA VAL A 110 1.55 4.95 -5.43
C VAL A 110 1.97 4.70 -3.99
N ALA A 111 2.71 5.65 -3.42
CA ALA A 111 3.21 5.60 -2.04
C ALA A 111 2.09 5.30 -1.02
N ASP A 112 0.91 5.90 -1.24
CA ASP A 112 -0.27 5.72 -0.40
C ASP A 112 -0.81 4.29 -0.42
N GLY A 113 -0.79 3.65 -1.60
CA GLY A 113 -1.20 2.27 -1.78
C GLY A 113 -0.18 1.30 -1.18
N ARG A 114 1.12 1.61 -1.24
CA ARG A 114 2.17 0.78 -0.62
C ARG A 114 2.03 0.74 0.90
N LEU A 115 1.86 1.89 1.55
CA LEU A 115 1.72 1.95 3.00
C LEU A 115 0.45 1.22 3.48
N TYR A 116 -0.66 1.34 2.75
CA TYR A 116 -1.87 0.57 3.04
C TYR A 116 -1.64 -0.95 2.89
N ILE A 117 -0.82 -1.40 1.93
CA ILE A 117 -0.50 -2.82 1.83
C ILE A 117 0.29 -3.31 3.04
N ASP A 118 1.25 -2.53 3.53
CA ASP A 118 2.03 -2.93 4.70
C ASP A 118 1.13 -3.12 5.94
N THR A 119 0.10 -2.27 6.11
CA THR A 119 -0.88 -2.46 7.20
C THR A 119 -1.69 -3.74 7.03
N LEU A 120 -2.10 -4.08 5.80
CA LEU A 120 -2.81 -5.33 5.52
C LEU A 120 -1.95 -6.56 5.79
N VAL A 121 -0.67 -6.54 5.41
CA VAL A 121 0.27 -7.64 5.71
C VAL A 121 0.39 -7.84 7.22
N LEU A 122 0.44 -6.74 7.96
CA LEU A 122 0.46 -6.80 9.42
C LEU A 122 -0.82 -7.43 9.97
N LEU A 123 -2.00 -6.94 9.53
CA LEU A 123 -3.30 -7.43 9.98
C LEU A 123 -3.47 -8.92 9.67
N ASP A 124 -3.06 -9.35 8.48
CA ASP A 124 -3.14 -10.75 8.05
C ASP A 124 -2.28 -11.67 8.92
N LYS A 125 -1.06 -11.24 9.28
CA LYS A 125 -0.17 -12.02 10.14
C LYS A 125 -0.71 -12.16 11.57
N ILE A 126 -1.35 -11.12 12.12
CA ILE A 126 -1.84 -11.16 13.50
C ILE A 126 -3.24 -11.79 13.62
N LYS A 127 -3.99 -11.93 12.53
CA LYS A 127 -5.38 -12.41 12.59
C LYS A 127 -5.48 -13.79 13.25
N ASP A 128 -4.55 -14.69 12.92
CA ASP A 128 -4.53 -16.08 13.37
C ASP A 128 -3.73 -16.28 14.67
N MET A 129 -3.07 -15.22 15.18
CA MET A 129 -2.41 -15.25 16.48
C MET A 129 -3.47 -15.23 17.59
N THR A 130 -3.49 -16.27 18.42
CA THR A 130 -4.48 -16.44 19.50
C THR A 130 -3.96 -15.96 20.87
N ASP A 131 -2.64 -15.85 21.05
CA ASP A 131 -2.01 -15.36 22.28
C ASP A 131 -1.46 -13.94 22.05
N ASP A 132 -1.82 -13.02 22.94
CA ASP A 132 -1.29 -11.64 22.93
C ASP A 132 0.23 -11.61 22.99
N ASN A 133 0.88 -12.61 23.63
CA ASN A 133 2.33 -12.72 23.68
C ASN A 133 2.95 -12.93 22.29
N ASP A 134 2.27 -13.66 21.40
CA ASP A 134 2.75 -13.87 20.03
C ASP A 134 2.68 -12.58 19.23
N ILE A 135 1.61 -11.80 19.44
CA ILE A 135 1.42 -10.47 18.83
C ILE A 135 2.50 -9.52 19.34
N GLN A 136 2.72 -9.46 20.66
CA GLN A 136 3.76 -8.63 21.27
C GLN A 136 5.14 -8.95 20.70
N LYS A 137 5.48 -10.24 20.59
CA LYS A 137 6.73 -10.70 20.00
C LYS A 137 6.85 -10.33 18.53
N TYR A 138 5.77 -10.44 17.76
CA TYR A 138 5.75 -10.04 16.35
C TYR A 138 5.95 -8.53 16.16
N LEU A 139 5.32 -7.72 17.02
CA LEU A 139 5.47 -6.27 17.04
C LEU A 139 6.82 -5.81 17.64
N GLY A 140 7.52 -6.69 18.36
CA GLY A 140 8.78 -6.37 19.03
C GLY A 140 8.59 -5.49 20.27
N ILE A 141 7.52 -5.73 21.04
CA ILE A 141 7.22 -4.99 22.27
C ILE A 141 7.33 -5.90 23.51
N ASP A 142 7.86 -5.35 24.60
CA ASP A 142 8.09 -6.08 25.86
C ASP A 142 7.00 -5.80 26.93
N ASN A 143 5.85 -5.28 26.53
CA ASN A 143 4.75 -4.96 27.43
C ASN A 143 3.39 -5.29 26.81
N ASN A 144 2.35 -5.25 27.65
CA ASN A 144 0.99 -5.65 27.27
C ASN A 144 0.22 -4.56 26.52
N ASN A 145 0.88 -3.49 26.06
CA ASN A 145 0.21 -2.39 25.39
C ASN A 145 0.05 -2.73 23.90
N LEU A 146 -1.16 -3.09 23.47
CA LEU A 146 -1.51 -3.31 22.06
C LEU A 146 -2.27 -2.10 21.48
N SER A 147 -1.83 -0.88 21.77
CA SER A 147 -2.43 0.32 21.18
C SER A 147 -2.12 0.44 19.69
N ASN A 148 -2.92 1.25 18.99
CA ASN A 148 -2.67 1.71 17.62
C ASN A 148 -1.19 2.13 17.39
N ASP A 149 -0.58 2.79 18.37
CA ASP A 149 0.82 3.24 18.30
C ASP A 149 1.81 2.10 18.15
N LYS A 150 1.53 0.92 18.73
CA LYS A 150 2.43 -0.24 18.60
C LYS A 150 2.40 -0.83 17.21
N TYR A 151 1.20 -0.95 16.63
CA TYR A 151 1.05 -1.38 15.26
C TYR A 151 1.67 -0.38 14.28
N ARG A 152 1.47 0.92 14.50
CA ARG A 152 2.14 1.99 13.74
C ARG A 152 3.66 1.95 13.87
N ALA A 153 4.18 1.75 15.08
CA ALA A 153 5.63 1.72 15.32
C ALA A 153 6.30 0.55 14.57
N LYS A 154 5.60 -0.60 14.47
CA LYS A 154 6.05 -1.73 13.65
C LYS A 154 6.17 -1.34 12.17
N ILE A 155 5.11 -0.77 11.60
CA ILE A 155 5.11 -0.31 10.19
C ILE A 155 6.18 0.76 9.95
N LEU A 156 6.31 1.72 10.88
CA LEU A 156 7.30 2.79 10.78
C LEU A 156 8.73 2.25 10.77
N ALA A 157 9.04 1.29 11.65
CA ALA A 157 10.37 0.69 11.73
C ALA A 157 10.72 -0.11 10.46
N GLU A 158 9.74 -0.78 9.85
CA GLU A 158 9.90 -1.50 8.59
C GLU A 158 10.03 -0.57 7.36
N ASN A 159 9.52 0.66 7.48
CA ASN A 159 9.54 1.69 6.44
C ASN A 159 10.61 2.79 6.67
N GLY A 160 11.68 2.47 7.42
CA GLY A 160 12.85 3.35 7.52
C GLY A 160 12.81 4.40 8.64
N GLY A 161 11.78 4.40 9.49
CA GLY A 161 11.75 5.13 10.76
C GLY A 161 11.11 6.53 10.72
N GLU A 162 10.72 7.03 9.55
CA GLU A 162 9.96 8.29 9.41
C GLU A 162 8.83 8.14 8.38
N TRP A 163 7.68 8.78 8.64
CA TRP A 163 6.57 8.80 7.70
C TRP A 163 6.89 9.65 6.46
N GLU A 164 6.51 9.14 5.29
CA GLU A 164 6.77 9.81 4.01
C GLU A 164 5.95 11.09 3.86
N LEU A 165 6.54 12.11 3.22
CA LEU A 165 5.83 13.35 2.89
C LEU A 165 4.77 13.10 1.82
N MET A 166 3.63 13.77 1.96
CA MET A 166 2.58 13.74 0.97
C MET A 166 3.06 14.36 -0.36
N PRO A 167 2.81 13.70 -1.51
CA PRO A 167 3.15 14.24 -2.81
C PRO A 167 2.50 15.62 -3.06
N GLN A 168 3.30 16.56 -3.54
CA GLN A 168 2.83 17.91 -3.88
C GLN A 168 1.77 17.91 -4.99
N SER A 169 1.74 16.88 -5.85
CA SER A 169 0.68 16.69 -6.84
C SER A 169 -0.69 16.46 -6.21
N ILE A 170 -0.76 15.73 -5.09
CA ILE A 170 -2.01 15.51 -4.35
C ILE A 170 -2.37 16.79 -3.60
N LEU A 171 -1.42 17.39 -2.88
CA LEU A 171 -1.66 18.63 -2.14
C LEU A 171 -2.16 19.75 -3.06
N GLY A 172 -1.55 19.95 -4.22
CA GLY A 172 -1.96 20.98 -5.18
C GLY A 172 -3.41 20.82 -5.69
N ALA A 173 -3.96 19.61 -5.66
CA ALA A 173 -5.35 19.32 -6.03
C ALA A 173 -6.35 19.54 -4.87
N THR A 174 -5.88 19.63 -3.63
CA THR A 174 -6.74 19.91 -2.47
C THR A 174 -7.21 21.37 -2.48
N MET A 175 -8.39 21.62 -1.92
CA MET A 175 -8.94 22.95 -1.79
C MET A 175 -8.25 23.76 -0.69
N TYR A 176 -7.97 23.12 0.46
CA TYR A 176 -7.48 23.78 1.67
C TYR A 176 -6.09 23.33 2.12
N GLN A 177 -5.58 22.17 1.68
CA GLN A 177 -4.25 21.66 2.07
C GLN A 177 -3.11 21.98 1.08
N LYS A 178 -3.38 22.70 -0.01
CA LYS A 178 -2.42 22.94 -1.11
C LYS A 178 -1.12 23.65 -0.76
N ASN A 179 -1.10 24.37 0.36
CA ASN A 179 0.08 25.09 0.83
C ASN A 179 0.84 24.35 1.94
N SER A 180 0.37 23.17 2.35
CA SER A 180 1.01 22.36 3.37
C SER A 180 2.32 21.78 2.82
N SER A 181 3.36 21.72 3.67
CA SER A 181 4.69 21.25 3.26
C SER A 181 5.24 20.11 4.12
N ASP A 182 4.54 19.80 5.19
CA ASP A 182 4.94 18.91 6.27
C ASP A 182 3.94 17.78 6.52
N LEU A 183 2.85 17.70 5.75
CA LEU A 183 1.90 16.60 5.82
C LEU A 183 2.57 15.31 5.38
N ARG A 184 2.39 14.27 6.20
CA ARG A 184 2.98 12.95 6.03
C ARG A 184 1.93 11.87 6.08
N ILE A 185 2.10 10.90 5.18
CA ILE A 185 1.19 9.78 4.99
C ILE A 185 1.49 8.73 6.07
N GLN A 186 0.46 8.31 6.79
CA GLN A 186 0.61 7.42 7.93
C GLN A 186 -0.64 6.56 8.16
N PRO A 187 -0.49 5.39 8.79
CA PRO A 187 -1.62 4.50 9.03
C PRO A 187 -2.30 4.76 10.37
N TYR A 188 -3.59 4.45 10.42
CA TYR A 188 -4.37 4.33 11.66
C TYR A 188 -5.04 2.96 11.68
N PHE A 189 -4.89 2.24 12.79
CA PHE A 189 -5.52 0.94 13.02
C PHE A 189 -6.74 1.11 13.89
N PHE A 190 -7.87 0.54 13.46
CA PHE A 190 -9.16 0.69 14.13
C PHE A 190 -10.00 -0.58 13.96
N GLY A 191 -11.17 -0.60 14.61
CA GLY A 191 -12.02 -1.78 14.74
C GLY A 191 -11.35 -2.83 15.61
N THR A 192 -11.96 -3.23 16.74
CA THR A 192 -11.29 -4.16 17.66
C THR A 192 -12.06 -5.46 17.82
N THR A 193 -11.38 -6.59 17.56
CA THR A 193 -11.86 -7.92 17.92
C THR A 193 -10.81 -8.64 18.75
N LEU A 194 -11.17 -9.07 19.95
CA LEU A 194 -10.25 -9.75 20.88
C LEU A 194 -8.92 -8.98 21.05
N HIS A 195 -9.01 -7.67 21.32
CA HIS A 195 -7.85 -6.76 21.50
C HIS A 195 -6.97 -6.53 20.27
N LYS A 196 -7.36 -7.03 19.10
CA LYS A 196 -6.65 -6.82 17.83
C LYS A 196 -7.38 -5.83 16.94
N PRO A 197 -6.65 -4.93 16.26
CA PRO A 197 -7.23 -4.16 15.18
C PRO A 197 -7.66 -5.13 14.08
N THR A 198 -8.82 -4.88 13.49
CA THR A 198 -9.32 -5.65 12.34
C THR A 198 -9.15 -4.87 11.04
N GLU A 199 -8.96 -3.56 11.13
CA GLU A 199 -8.98 -2.66 9.99
C GLU A 199 -7.91 -1.58 10.11
N SER A 200 -7.63 -0.92 8.98
CA SER A 200 -6.68 0.18 8.91
C SER A 200 -7.09 1.18 7.84
N ILE A 201 -6.70 2.44 8.03
CA ILE A 201 -6.88 3.51 7.06
C ILE A 201 -5.58 4.31 6.95
N ILE A 202 -5.32 4.84 5.76
CA ILE A 202 -4.22 5.78 5.55
C ILE A 202 -4.74 7.21 5.61
N TYR A 203 -4.05 8.08 6.32
CA TYR A 203 -4.38 9.48 6.45
C TYR A 203 -3.11 10.34 6.45
N ALA A 204 -3.28 11.67 6.45
CA ALA A 204 -2.16 12.59 6.52
C ALA A 204 -2.17 13.48 7.77
N ASN A 205 -1.00 13.65 8.37
CA ASN A 205 -0.77 14.53 9.53
C ASN A 205 0.69 15.00 9.54
N ILE A 206 0.98 16.08 10.28
CA ILE A 206 2.32 16.68 10.38
C ILE A 206 3.33 15.84 11.18
N ALA A 207 2.85 14.84 11.93
CA ALA A 207 3.67 13.98 12.76
C ALA A 207 4.65 13.17 11.89
N LYS A 208 5.93 13.25 12.23
CA LYS A 208 7.01 12.55 11.53
C LYS A 208 7.12 11.07 11.87
N ASP A 209 6.64 10.69 13.06
CA ASP A 209 6.74 9.34 13.62
C ASP A 209 5.54 9.05 14.54
N THR A 210 5.67 8.12 15.49
CA THR A 210 4.62 7.78 16.46
C THR A 210 4.67 8.63 17.73
N THR A 211 5.45 9.73 17.75
CA THR A 211 5.64 10.60 18.91
C THR A 211 5.11 12.01 18.65
N GLY A 212 4.64 12.66 19.72
CA GLY A 212 4.14 14.03 19.66
C GLY A 212 2.69 14.16 20.09
N ASN A 213 2.14 15.35 19.85
CA ASN A 213 0.74 15.69 20.15
C ASN A 213 -0.08 15.69 18.86
N ASN A 214 -1.41 15.58 18.99
CA ASN A 214 -2.37 15.64 17.87
C ASN A 214 -2.08 14.62 16.75
N LEU A 215 -1.58 13.45 17.13
CA LEU A 215 -1.26 12.38 16.18
C LEU A 215 -2.50 11.94 15.38
N TRP A 216 -3.69 12.06 15.95
CA TRP A 216 -4.93 11.48 15.43
C TRP A 216 -5.80 12.46 14.65
N GLU A 217 -5.33 13.68 14.41
CA GLU A 217 -6.09 14.69 13.67
C GLU A 217 -5.71 14.70 12.19
N THR A 218 -6.70 14.89 11.31
CA THR A 218 -6.43 14.96 9.88
C THR A 218 -7.44 15.79 9.11
N ASN A 219 -7.04 16.26 7.93
CA ASN A 219 -7.95 16.73 6.90
C ASN A 219 -7.89 15.89 5.63
N LEU A 220 -7.12 14.81 5.59
CA LEU A 220 -6.93 13.99 4.39
C LEU A 220 -6.91 12.52 4.76
N VAL A 221 -7.82 11.75 4.16
CA VAL A 221 -7.88 10.29 4.28
C VAL A 221 -7.85 9.65 2.91
N PHE A 222 -7.22 8.50 2.81
CA PHE A 222 -7.10 7.74 1.59
C PHE A 222 -8.14 6.63 1.57
N ASN A 223 -8.97 6.64 0.54
CA ASN A 223 -9.91 5.57 0.27
C ASN A 223 -9.23 4.50 -0.58
N HIS A 224 -8.86 3.40 0.07
CA HIS A 224 -8.17 2.28 -0.57
C HIS A 224 -9.04 1.50 -1.58
N GLU A 225 -10.37 1.67 -1.54
CA GLU A 225 -11.29 1.01 -2.46
C GLU A 225 -11.24 1.61 -3.86
N ASN A 226 -11.15 2.93 -3.94
CA ASN A 226 -11.15 3.67 -5.21
C ASN A 226 -9.80 4.35 -5.51
N GLY A 227 -8.83 4.25 -4.60
CA GLY A 227 -7.49 4.80 -4.75
C GLY A 227 -7.44 6.33 -4.72
N LYS A 228 -8.43 6.99 -4.10
CA LYS A 228 -8.52 8.45 -4.05
C LYS A 228 -8.37 9.00 -2.65
N TRP A 229 -7.80 10.20 -2.57
CA TRP A 229 -7.80 11.00 -1.35
C TRP A 229 -9.10 11.75 -1.20
N TYR A 230 -9.53 11.89 0.06
CA TYR A 230 -10.70 12.66 0.46
C TYR A 230 -10.24 13.74 1.44
N GLU A 231 -10.59 14.99 1.13
CA GLU A 231 -10.34 16.15 1.97
C GLU A 231 -11.54 16.43 2.87
N TYR A 232 -11.29 16.58 4.17
CA TYR A 232 -12.29 16.97 5.14
C TYR A 232 -12.46 18.50 5.13
N ILE A 233 -13.66 18.96 4.77
CA ILE A 233 -13.96 20.35 4.44
C ILE A 233 -14.87 21.04 5.48
N VAL A 234 -15.09 20.43 6.63
CA VAL A 234 -15.93 21.03 7.69
C VAL A 234 -15.27 22.28 8.26
N LYS A 235 -16.03 23.37 8.28
CA LYS A 235 -15.61 24.67 8.81
C LYS A 235 -15.90 24.78 10.31
N HIS A 236 -15.10 25.56 11.04
CA HIS A 236 -15.42 25.92 12.42
C HIS A 236 -16.81 26.60 12.52
N SER A 237 -17.52 26.34 13.62
CA SER A 237 -18.84 26.93 13.87
C SER A 237 -18.80 28.44 14.15
N ASP A 238 -17.62 28.99 14.46
CA ASP A 238 -17.44 30.42 14.66
C ASP A 238 -17.53 31.16 13.30
N PRO A 239 -18.48 32.10 13.13
CA PRO A 239 -18.63 32.85 11.88
C PRO A 239 -17.40 33.69 11.49
N HIS A 240 -16.50 33.98 12.44
CA HIS A 240 -15.28 34.73 12.21
C HIS A 240 -14.06 33.85 11.89
N ASN A 241 -14.18 32.53 11.96
CA ASN A 241 -13.10 31.60 11.67
C ASN A 241 -13.37 30.87 10.35
N ASP A 242 -12.63 31.21 9.29
CA ASP A 242 -12.76 30.55 7.99
C ASP A 242 -11.91 29.28 7.83
N SER A 243 -11.26 28.82 8.90
CA SER A 243 -10.43 27.61 8.90
C SER A 243 -11.27 26.33 8.96
N ARG A 244 -10.66 25.21 8.60
CA ARG A 244 -11.28 23.88 8.66
C ARG A 244 -10.97 23.22 10.00
N VAL A 245 -11.94 22.48 10.53
CA VAL A 245 -11.72 21.61 11.70
C VAL A 245 -11.01 20.34 11.23
N SER A 246 -10.21 19.73 12.10
CA SER A 246 -9.65 18.40 11.84
C SER A 246 -10.70 17.32 12.10
N PHE A 247 -10.67 16.26 11.30
CA PHE A 247 -11.33 14.99 11.60
C PHE A 247 -10.47 14.18 12.58
N SER A 248 -11.08 13.53 13.58
CA SER A 248 -10.37 12.72 14.56
C SER A 248 -10.40 11.24 14.16
N MET A 249 -9.24 10.63 13.94
CA MET A 249 -9.13 9.19 13.66
C MET A 249 -9.70 8.34 14.80
N THR A 250 -9.72 8.85 16.03
CA THR A 250 -10.29 8.13 17.18
C THR A 250 -11.79 7.87 17.05
N ASP A 251 -12.48 8.66 16.22
CA ASP A 251 -13.91 8.50 15.97
C ASP A 251 -14.19 7.19 15.20
N LEU A 252 -13.14 6.58 14.61
CA LEU A 252 -13.21 5.29 13.91
C LEU A 252 -13.09 4.08 14.85
N ASN A 253 -12.70 4.25 16.12
CA ASN A 253 -12.38 3.12 17.01
C ASN A 253 -13.55 2.15 17.22
N GLU A 254 -14.78 2.69 17.23
CA GLU A 254 -16.03 1.94 17.39
C GLU A 254 -16.78 1.77 16.07
N SER A 255 -16.14 2.12 14.95
CA SER A 255 -16.70 2.09 13.59
C SER A 255 -16.08 0.96 12.77
N SER A 256 -16.71 0.65 11.64
CA SER A 256 -16.11 -0.17 10.58
C SER A 256 -15.79 0.68 9.36
N TRP A 257 -14.94 0.16 8.48
CA TRP A 257 -14.65 0.74 7.17
C TRP A 257 -15.93 0.90 6.37
N THR A 258 -16.87 -0.04 6.53
CA THR A 258 -18.18 0.04 5.85
C THR A 258 -18.94 1.28 6.30
N ASP A 259 -18.97 1.58 7.59
CA ASP A 259 -19.66 2.75 8.14
C ASP A 259 -18.94 4.04 7.75
N PHE A 260 -17.61 4.09 7.88
CA PHE A 260 -16.83 5.26 7.52
C PHE A 260 -16.89 5.56 6.02
N LYS A 261 -16.95 4.53 5.18
CA LYS A 261 -17.13 4.70 3.74
C LYS A 261 -18.44 5.40 3.39
N GLU A 262 -19.53 5.10 4.12
CA GLU A 262 -20.79 5.83 3.93
C GLU A 262 -20.64 7.29 4.36
N GLU A 263 -19.85 7.59 5.39
CA GLU A 263 -19.53 8.97 5.78
C GLU A 263 -18.74 9.72 4.69
N LEU A 264 -17.82 9.07 3.98
CA LEU A 264 -17.10 9.68 2.85
C LEU A 264 -18.02 10.14 1.70
N LYS A 265 -19.27 9.68 1.66
CA LYS A 265 -20.28 10.14 0.69
C LYS A 265 -20.98 11.43 1.12
N ASP A 266 -20.83 11.86 2.38
CA ASP A 266 -21.39 13.12 2.86
C ASP A 266 -20.58 14.30 2.28
N THR A 267 -21.08 14.86 1.18
CA THR A 267 -20.46 15.98 0.48
C THR A 267 -20.45 17.28 1.28
N SER A 268 -21.15 17.35 2.42
CA SER A 268 -21.04 18.48 3.35
C SER A 268 -19.80 18.41 4.23
N LYS A 269 -19.21 17.22 4.35
CA LYS A 269 -18.03 16.94 5.18
C LYS A 269 -16.79 16.61 4.38
N TRP A 270 -16.94 15.85 3.30
CA TRP A 270 -15.83 15.28 2.54
C TRP A 270 -15.91 15.66 1.06
N GLN A 271 -14.75 15.92 0.48
CA GLN A 271 -14.58 16.17 -0.95
C GLN A 271 -13.49 15.28 -1.51
N VAL A 272 -13.73 14.68 -2.68
CA VAL A 272 -12.70 13.92 -3.41
C VAL A 272 -11.63 14.88 -3.94
N VAL A 273 -10.36 14.51 -3.76
CA VAL A 273 -9.22 15.18 -4.38
C VAL A 273 -9.07 14.66 -5.81
N GLU A 274 -9.36 15.51 -6.81
CA GLU A 274 -9.32 15.18 -8.24
C GLU A 274 -8.08 15.73 -8.96
#